data_AF-A0AAJ1FI94-F1
#
_entry.id   AF-A0AAJ1FI94-F1
#
_cell.length_a   1.000
_cell.length_b   1.000
_cell.length_c   1.000
_cell.angle_alpha   90.00
_cell.angle_beta   90.00
_cell.angle_gamma   90.00
#
_symmetry.space_group_name_H-M   'P 1'
#
loop_
_entity.id
_entity.type
_entity.pdbx_description
1 polymer ?
#
loop_
_entity_poly.entity_id
_entity_poly.type
_entity_poly.pdbx_seq_one_letter_code
_entity_poly.pdbx_strand_id
1 'polypeptide(L)'
;MKKAGLLLASVALIPALLAMPAHARDPYGYRPSSTILVTPEGDILGYTPEQNEVVISRDRMGRRVLFDHYGNLIATEVPAESYFPRGAQQRDHPETAYDNYPPQPRGWNDDQVVTGTIPDANTIDRQPLDEPAQDMPYGGPDMAPPTEQAAPRTVTPDIPVKSNLSQLEITALQTFLDREGISPGVIDGKMGQNVNKALVAYQQMTGETLDPNNADDILERLRLSGGLAIISYTITPGDAAGPYVASIPEDYSQKAQLPALSFTSTTEMLAEKFHMDEAYLKALNPGVDFTVPGTIIKVVDPGKGKQGQVAKIVADKGLKQVFAYAADGSLIAAYPASIGSADTPSPSGTVTVERVAFDPGYTYNPKVNFQQGANDRVLAIPPGPNGPVGTVWMALSRPTYGIHGTPEPSKIGRTQSHGCIRLTNWDATELAKMTKPGVTVEFID
;
A
#
# COMPACT_ATOMS: atom_id res chain seq x y z
N MET A 1 -69.09 -9.36 34.44
CA MET A 1 -70.22 -8.42 34.69
C MET A 1 -69.97 -7.87 36.10
N LYS A 2 -69.70 -6.59 36.42
CA LYS A 2 -70.16 -5.24 35.98
C LYS A 2 -68.95 -4.27 36.11
N LYS A 3 -68.57 -3.43 35.13
CA LYS A 3 -68.91 -1.98 34.92
C LYS A 3 -69.06 -1.18 36.23
N ALA A 4 -68.58 0.05 36.43
CA ALA A 4 -67.78 1.05 35.69
C ALA A 4 -67.49 2.20 36.70
N GLY A 5 -66.51 3.08 36.43
CA GLY A 5 -66.30 4.29 37.24
C GLY A 5 -65.26 5.23 36.64
N LEU A 6 -65.75 6.31 36.02
CA LEU A 6 -65.01 7.43 35.45
C LEU A 6 -64.72 8.46 36.56
N LEU A 7 -63.53 9.08 36.61
CA LEU A 7 -63.33 10.41 37.22
C LEU A 7 -62.05 11.08 36.70
N LEU A 8 -62.20 12.37 36.43
CA LEU A 8 -61.31 13.29 35.72
C LEU A 8 -60.24 13.94 36.64
N ALA A 9 -59.17 14.36 35.97
CA ALA A 9 -58.39 15.59 36.14
C ALA A 9 -57.34 15.71 37.26
N SER A 10 -56.07 15.80 36.86
CA SER A 10 -55.13 16.79 37.41
C SER A 10 -54.08 17.14 36.34
N VAL A 11 -54.02 18.42 36.00
CA VAL A 11 -53.05 19.06 35.10
C VAL A 11 -51.69 19.17 35.82
N ALA A 12 -50.60 18.78 35.15
CA ALA A 12 -49.25 19.15 35.55
C ALA A 12 -48.45 19.65 34.34
N LEU A 13 -48.20 20.96 34.33
CA LEU A 13 -47.27 21.66 33.45
C LEU A 13 -45.84 21.11 33.66
N ILE A 14 -45.14 20.77 32.58
CA ILE A 14 -43.68 20.59 32.59
C ILE A 14 -43.09 21.66 31.66
N PRO A 15 -42.14 22.50 32.13
CA PRO A 15 -41.54 23.55 31.32
C PRO A 15 -40.55 22.96 30.32
N ALA A 16 -40.67 23.36 29.05
CA ALA A 16 -39.68 23.11 28.03
C ALA A 16 -38.46 24.02 28.28
N LEU A 17 -37.34 23.44 28.75
CA LEU A 17 -36.05 24.11 28.68
C LEU A 17 -35.57 24.12 27.23
N LEU A 18 -35.72 25.27 26.59
CA LEU A 18 -35.01 25.64 25.36
C LEU A 18 -33.53 25.81 25.71
N ALA A 19 -32.73 24.77 25.50
CA ALA A 19 -31.27 24.93 25.43
C ALA A 19 -30.94 25.54 24.06
N MET A 20 -30.62 26.83 24.05
CA MET A 20 -29.96 27.45 22.91
C MET A 20 -28.56 26.85 22.76
N PRO A 21 -28.10 26.49 21.55
CA PRO A 21 -26.70 26.19 21.35
C PRO A 21 -25.89 27.47 21.50
N ALA A 22 -25.08 27.53 22.56
CA ALA A 22 -23.99 28.48 22.66
C ALA A 22 -22.99 28.18 21.55
N HIS A 23 -22.81 29.13 20.63
CA HIS A 23 -21.73 29.11 19.67
C HIS A 23 -20.39 29.34 20.42
N ALA A 24 -19.51 28.34 20.38
CA ALA A 24 -18.08 28.53 20.51
C ALA A 24 -17.44 28.08 19.19
N ARG A 25 -16.75 29.02 18.53
CA ARG A 25 -15.95 28.78 17.33
C ARG A 25 -14.68 28.02 17.74
N ASP A 26 -14.35 26.95 17.02
CA ASP A 26 -12.99 26.36 17.02
C ASP A 26 -12.62 25.96 15.58
N PRO A 27 -11.42 26.30 15.07
CA PRO A 27 -11.16 26.45 13.65
C PRO A 27 -10.44 25.25 13.04
N TYR A 28 -10.79 24.01 13.36
CA TYR A 28 -10.34 22.83 12.60
C TYR A 28 -11.41 21.73 12.65
N GLY A 29 -12.29 21.74 11.65
CA GLY A 29 -13.31 20.72 11.45
C GLY A 29 -12.70 19.41 10.94
N TYR A 30 -12.18 18.59 11.85
CA TYR A 30 -12.04 17.16 11.64
C TYR A 30 -13.14 16.47 12.47
N ARG A 31 -14.20 15.99 11.80
CA ARG A 31 -15.07 14.99 12.42
C ARG A 31 -14.30 13.66 12.44
N PRO A 32 -13.95 13.08 13.60
CA PRO A 32 -13.44 11.72 13.62
C PRO A 32 -14.60 10.78 13.31
N SER A 33 -14.48 9.93 12.29
CA SER A 33 -15.28 8.72 12.25
C SER A 33 -14.95 7.92 13.50
N SER A 34 -15.93 7.70 14.38
CA SER A 34 -15.76 7.15 15.73
C SER A 34 -15.41 5.66 15.77
N THR A 35 -15.15 5.04 14.61
CA THR A 35 -14.93 3.60 14.45
C THR A 35 -13.76 3.31 13.53
N ILE A 36 -13.05 2.23 13.81
CA ILE A 36 -11.92 1.70 13.03
C ILE A 36 -12.18 0.22 12.72
N LEU A 37 -11.61 -0.28 11.63
CA LEU A 37 -11.67 -1.70 11.28
C LEU A 37 -10.46 -2.41 11.88
N VAL A 38 -10.68 -3.46 12.64
CA VAL A 38 -9.62 -4.23 13.30
C VAL A 38 -9.65 -5.68 12.84
N THR A 39 -8.51 -6.21 12.40
CA THR A 39 -8.36 -7.58 11.93
C THR A 39 -8.54 -8.60 13.07
N PRO A 40 -8.78 -9.89 12.79
CA PRO A 40 -8.80 -10.93 13.83
C PRO A 40 -7.53 -10.97 14.69
N GLU A 41 -6.39 -10.55 14.12
CA GLU A 41 -5.08 -10.48 14.75
C GLU A 41 -4.89 -9.24 15.62
N GLY A 42 -5.82 -8.26 15.54
CA GLY A 42 -5.80 -7.07 16.37
C GLY A 42 -5.17 -5.84 15.70
N ASP A 43 -4.85 -5.88 14.41
CA ASP A 43 -4.28 -4.75 13.67
C ASP A 43 -5.35 -3.82 13.11
N ILE A 44 -5.06 -2.52 13.01
CA ILE A 44 -5.94 -1.58 12.31
C ILE A 44 -5.85 -1.84 10.81
N LEU A 45 -6.97 -2.19 10.19
CA LEU A 45 -7.09 -2.29 8.75
C LEU A 45 -6.99 -0.88 8.15
N GLY A 46 -5.83 -0.55 7.59
CA GLY A 46 -5.49 0.78 7.05
C GLY A 46 -6.17 1.14 5.73
N TYR A 47 -7.18 0.38 5.29
CA TYR A 47 -7.99 0.66 4.11
C TYR A 47 -9.43 0.20 4.33
N THR A 48 -10.37 0.77 3.59
CA THR A 48 -11.76 0.29 3.57
C THR A 48 -11.91 -0.66 2.37
N PRO A 49 -12.20 -1.95 2.58
CA PRO A 49 -12.41 -2.89 1.48
C PRO A 49 -13.57 -2.46 0.58
N GLU A 50 -13.46 -2.70 -0.72
CA GLU A 50 -14.52 -2.32 -1.67
C GLU A 50 -15.80 -3.16 -1.44
N GLN A 51 -16.97 -2.63 -1.80
CA GLN A 51 -18.26 -3.30 -1.54
C GLN A 51 -18.38 -4.70 -2.18
N ASN A 52 -17.63 -4.97 -3.25
CA ASN A 52 -17.59 -6.27 -3.93
C ASN A 52 -16.40 -7.14 -3.49
N GLU A 53 -15.54 -6.68 -2.57
CA GLU A 53 -14.44 -7.47 -2.02
C GLU A 53 -14.85 -8.23 -0.76
N VAL A 54 -15.90 -7.75 -0.08
CA VAL A 54 -16.29 -8.24 1.25
C VAL A 54 -17.78 -8.47 1.38
N VAL A 55 -18.15 -9.53 2.10
CA VAL A 55 -19.50 -9.75 2.61
C VAL A 55 -19.60 -9.05 3.96
N ILE A 56 -20.41 -7.99 4.03
CA ILE A 56 -20.62 -7.24 5.28
C ILE A 56 -21.75 -7.90 6.07
N SER A 57 -21.48 -8.23 7.34
CA SER A 57 -22.47 -8.74 8.28
C SER A 57 -22.42 -7.97 9.61
N ARG A 58 -23.24 -8.36 10.59
CA ARG A 58 -23.23 -7.81 11.96
C ARG A 58 -23.02 -8.90 12.98
N ASP A 59 -22.17 -8.65 13.97
CA ASP A 59 -21.95 -9.57 15.08
C ASP A 59 -23.07 -9.46 16.14
N ARG A 60 -22.96 -10.28 17.21
CA ARG A 60 -23.93 -10.29 18.33
C ARG A 60 -23.98 -8.98 19.13
N MET A 61 -22.97 -8.12 18.98
CA MET A 61 -22.88 -6.80 19.60
C MET A 61 -23.34 -5.68 18.65
N GLY A 62 -23.85 -6.03 17.46
CA GLY A 62 -24.34 -5.10 16.44
C GLY A 62 -23.23 -4.41 15.62
N ARG A 63 -21.97 -4.78 15.83
CA ARG A 63 -20.80 -4.23 15.13
C ARG A 63 -20.75 -4.79 13.71
N ARG A 64 -20.32 -3.97 12.73
CA ARG A 64 -20.07 -4.45 11.37
C ARG A 64 -18.85 -5.37 11.39
N VAL A 65 -18.98 -6.49 10.68
CA VAL A 65 -17.91 -7.46 10.46
C VAL A 65 -17.81 -7.71 8.96
N LEU A 66 -16.59 -7.76 8.46
CA LEU A 66 -16.27 -7.92 7.06
C LEU A 66 -15.75 -9.34 6.87
N PHE A 67 -16.35 -10.09 5.97
CA PHE A 67 -15.89 -11.42 5.57
C PHE A 67 -15.40 -11.40 4.13
N ASP A 68 -14.45 -12.28 3.79
CA ASP A 68 -14.18 -12.57 2.38
C ASP A 68 -15.33 -13.43 1.78
N HIS A 69 -15.29 -13.65 0.47
CA HIS A 69 -16.28 -14.48 -0.24
C HIS A 69 -16.21 -15.97 0.12
N TYR A 70 -15.18 -16.38 0.86
CA TYR A 70 -14.97 -17.73 1.35
C TYR A 70 -15.39 -17.91 2.82
N GLY A 71 -15.90 -16.85 3.47
CA GLY A 71 -16.42 -16.87 4.83
C GLY A 71 -15.38 -16.60 5.93
N ASN A 72 -14.16 -16.18 5.59
CA ASN A 72 -13.14 -15.82 6.57
C ASN A 72 -13.32 -14.37 7.06
N LEU A 73 -13.13 -14.14 8.36
CA LEU A 73 -13.24 -12.81 8.95
C LEU A 73 -12.03 -11.94 8.54
N ILE A 74 -12.28 -10.81 7.88
CA ILE A 74 -11.28 -9.84 7.46
C ILE A 74 -11.08 -8.77 8.54
N ALA A 75 -12.17 -8.18 9.04
CA ALA A 75 -12.10 -7.16 10.07
C ALA A 75 -13.43 -6.97 10.81
N THR A 76 -13.35 -6.46 12.04
CA THR A 76 -14.48 -6.02 12.86
C THR A 76 -14.40 -4.52 13.08
N GLU A 77 -15.51 -3.82 12.88
CA GLU A 77 -15.62 -2.40 13.20
C GLU A 77 -15.70 -2.21 14.73
N VAL A 78 -14.71 -1.55 15.32
CA VAL A 78 -14.63 -1.27 16.76
C VAL A 78 -14.55 0.24 17.02
N PRO A 79 -15.10 0.74 18.13
CA PRO A 79 -14.92 2.14 18.51
C PRO A 79 -13.44 2.48 18.71
N ALA A 80 -12.95 3.57 18.13
CA ALA A 80 -11.54 3.96 18.23
C ALA A 80 -11.08 4.10 19.70
N GLU A 81 -11.97 4.55 20.59
CA GLU A 81 -11.75 4.69 22.03
C GLU A 81 -11.49 3.36 22.76
N SER A 82 -11.98 2.25 22.21
CA SER A 82 -11.75 0.90 22.75
C SER A 82 -10.40 0.32 22.34
N TYR A 83 -9.82 0.84 21.25
CA TYR A 83 -8.52 0.43 20.73
C TYR A 83 -7.38 1.28 21.28
N PHE A 84 -7.62 2.59 21.50
CA PHE A 84 -6.69 3.52 22.13
C PHE A 84 -7.17 3.87 23.55
N PRO A 85 -6.81 3.11 24.60
CA PRO A 85 -7.23 3.45 25.96
C PRO A 85 -6.66 4.82 26.36
N ARG A 86 -7.52 5.73 26.84
CA ARG A 86 -7.08 7.03 27.35
C ARG A 86 -6.12 6.84 28.53
N GLY A 87 -4.88 7.29 28.37
CA GLY A 87 -3.89 7.37 29.44
C GLY A 87 -4.40 8.22 30.61
N ALA A 88 -4.17 7.71 31.81
CA ALA A 88 -4.61 8.26 33.08
C ALA A 88 -4.07 9.68 33.36
N GLN A 89 -4.90 10.46 34.04
CA GLN A 89 -4.63 11.73 34.72
C GLN A 89 -3.18 11.93 35.17
N GLN A 90 -2.56 12.99 34.65
CA GLN A 90 -1.35 13.60 35.18
C GLN A 90 -1.70 14.24 36.54
N ARG A 91 -1.25 13.60 37.62
CA ARG A 91 -1.23 14.19 38.98
C ARG A 91 0.03 15.03 39.16
N ASP A 92 -0.19 16.21 39.73
CA ASP A 92 0.70 17.18 40.39
C ASP A 92 2.18 16.81 40.58
N HIS A 93 3.08 17.77 40.28
CA HIS A 93 4.11 18.37 41.17
C HIS A 93 5.13 19.24 40.38
N PRO A 94 5.87 20.20 41.01
CA PRO A 94 5.63 21.63 40.83
C PRO A 94 6.81 22.44 40.24
N GLU A 95 6.56 23.73 40.05
CA GLU A 95 7.43 24.84 39.64
C GLU A 95 8.89 24.80 40.13
N THR A 96 9.83 25.04 39.20
CA THR A 96 10.98 25.96 39.33
C THR A 96 11.36 26.40 37.91
N ALA A 97 11.02 27.60 37.44
CA ALA A 97 11.61 28.92 37.73
C ALA A 97 13.09 29.04 37.34
N TYR A 98 13.37 29.40 36.07
CA TYR A 98 14.45 30.32 35.69
C TYR A 98 14.09 31.04 34.38
N ASP A 99 13.62 32.27 34.52
CA ASP A 99 13.51 33.32 33.50
C ASP A 99 14.79 34.16 33.44
N ASN A 100 14.94 34.91 32.33
CA ASN A 100 15.89 35.99 31.97
C ASN A 100 16.98 35.57 30.96
N TYR A 101 17.18 36.21 29.80
CA TYR A 101 17.13 37.64 29.41
C TYR A 101 17.16 37.76 27.85
N PRO A 102 17.29 38.95 27.19
CA PRO A 102 16.33 39.96 26.74
C PRO A 102 16.26 40.07 25.16
N PRO A 103 15.61 41.09 24.51
CA PRO A 103 15.41 41.13 23.06
C PRO A 103 16.55 41.77 22.24
N GLN A 104 16.53 41.49 20.93
CA GLN A 104 17.54 41.71 19.87
C GLN A 104 18.11 43.14 19.66
N PRO A 105 19.19 43.23 18.86
CA PRO A 105 19.33 44.29 17.84
C PRO A 105 19.66 43.80 16.40
N ARG A 106 19.22 44.61 15.42
CA ARG A 106 19.35 44.49 13.94
C ARG A 106 20.71 44.95 13.37
N GLY A 107 21.07 44.40 12.19
CA GLY A 107 21.91 45.02 11.14
C GLY A 107 23.30 44.36 10.93
N TRP A 108 23.92 44.19 9.75
CA TRP A 108 23.71 44.56 8.32
C TRP A 108 24.65 43.67 7.44
N ASN A 109 24.23 43.36 6.20
CA ASN A 109 24.92 43.09 4.88
C ASN A 109 26.27 42.33 4.80
N ASP A 110 26.60 41.55 3.75
CA ASP A 110 26.46 41.75 2.30
C ASP A 110 26.56 40.38 1.57
N ASP A 111 25.93 40.23 0.39
CA ASP A 111 26.61 39.78 -0.84
C ASP A 111 25.64 39.59 -2.01
N GLN A 112 25.95 40.33 -3.07
CA GLN A 112 25.31 40.36 -4.37
C GLN A 112 25.82 39.22 -5.24
N VAL A 113 24.92 38.39 -5.82
CA VAL A 113 25.05 37.94 -7.22
C VAL A 113 23.64 37.80 -7.81
N VAL A 114 23.41 38.57 -8.87
CA VAL A 114 22.22 38.61 -9.71
C VAL A 114 22.33 37.60 -10.84
N THR A 115 21.28 36.81 -11.09
CA THR A 115 20.90 36.37 -12.45
C THR A 115 19.37 36.20 -12.58
N GLY A 116 18.74 36.97 -13.46
CA GLY A 116 17.61 36.51 -14.27
C GLY A 116 16.16 36.79 -13.82
N THR A 117 15.72 38.02 -14.06
CA THR A 117 14.34 38.57 -14.19
C THR A 117 13.12 37.63 -14.33
N ILE A 118 12.10 37.86 -13.49
CA ILE A 118 10.69 37.46 -13.65
C ILE A 118 9.87 38.71 -14.08
N PRO A 119 8.92 38.63 -15.04
CA PRO A 119 8.06 39.76 -15.41
C PRO A 119 7.00 40.08 -14.34
N ASP A 120 6.76 41.38 -14.16
CA ASP A 120 5.93 41.99 -13.13
C ASP A 120 4.44 41.60 -13.15
N ALA A 121 3.88 41.46 -11.94
CA ALA A 121 2.47 41.38 -11.67
C ALA A 121 1.85 42.80 -11.61
N ASN A 122 0.92 43.10 -12.53
CA ASN A 122 0.11 44.30 -12.42
C ASN A 122 -1.02 44.11 -11.41
N THR A 123 -0.97 44.95 -10.37
CA THR A 123 -2.08 45.52 -9.57
C THR A 123 -3.08 44.58 -8.91
N ILE A 124 -2.83 44.26 -7.63
CA ILE A 124 -3.88 43.87 -6.68
C ILE A 124 -4.27 45.13 -5.88
N ASP A 125 -5.49 45.61 -6.11
CA ASP A 125 -6.13 46.64 -5.30
C ASP A 125 -6.76 45.97 -4.07
N ARG A 126 -6.42 46.41 -2.85
CA ARG A 126 -6.99 45.87 -1.60
C ARG A 126 -8.01 46.87 -1.06
N GLN A 127 -9.27 46.44 -0.92
CA GLN A 127 -10.29 47.18 -0.18
C GLN A 127 -10.62 46.50 1.16
N PRO A 128 -11.10 47.24 2.19
CA PRO A 128 -11.26 46.77 3.56
C PRO A 128 -12.52 45.90 3.73
N LEU A 129 -12.46 44.94 4.67
CA LEU A 129 -13.63 44.23 5.17
C LEU A 129 -14.35 45.11 6.20
N ASP A 130 -15.61 45.46 5.93
CA ASP A 130 -16.70 45.66 6.91
C ASP A 130 -18.06 45.73 6.17
N GLU A 131 -18.81 44.60 6.21
CA GLU A 131 -20.27 44.29 6.10
C GLU A 131 -21.27 45.09 5.20
N PRO A 132 -22.50 44.57 4.91
CA PRO A 132 -22.97 43.20 4.62
C PRO A 132 -23.66 43.11 3.23
N ALA A 133 -23.66 41.92 2.60
CA ALA A 133 -24.35 41.73 1.31
C ALA A 133 -25.87 41.55 1.47
N GLN A 134 -26.64 42.40 0.80
CA GLN A 134 -28.10 42.29 0.63
C GLN A 134 -28.48 41.36 -0.52
N ASP A 135 -29.60 40.68 -0.32
CA ASP A 135 -30.31 39.67 -1.12
C ASP A 135 -30.30 39.79 -2.65
N MET A 136 -30.15 38.66 -3.35
CA MET A 136 -30.70 38.40 -4.70
C MET A 136 -31.12 36.92 -4.87
N PRO A 137 -32.08 36.60 -5.76
CA PRO A 137 -33.28 35.82 -5.42
C PRO A 137 -33.29 34.34 -5.83
N TYR A 138 -34.20 33.60 -5.18
CA TYR A 138 -34.61 32.21 -5.42
C TYR A 138 -35.21 31.96 -6.81
N GLY A 139 -34.91 30.78 -7.40
CA GLY A 139 -35.87 29.97 -8.16
C GLY A 139 -35.67 29.81 -9.67
N GLY A 140 -34.96 28.75 -10.09
CA GLY A 140 -34.98 28.15 -11.43
C GLY A 140 -35.02 26.62 -11.29
N PRO A 141 -35.61 25.86 -12.24
CA PRO A 141 -36.12 24.51 -11.98
C PRO A 141 -35.03 23.51 -11.62
N ASP A 142 -35.34 22.62 -10.67
CA ASP A 142 -34.50 21.51 -10.22
C ASP A 142 -34.00 20.67 -11.40
N MET A 143 -32.78 20.94 -11.85
CA MET A 143 -32.00 19.98 -12.62
C MET A 143 -31.31 19.09 -11.61
N ALA A 144 -31.64 17.79 -11.65
CA ALA A 144 -30.90 16.79 -10.90
C ALA A 144 -29.39 16.97 -11.19
N PRO A 145 -28.51 16.81 -10.18
CA PRO A 145 -27.07 16.88 -10.41
C PRO A 145 -26.72 15.93 -11.56
N PRO A 146 -25.82 16.32 -12.47
CA PRO A 146 -25.37 15.41 -13.52
C PRO A 146 -24.92 14.12 -12.85
N THR A 147 -25.48 13.00 -13.28
CA THR A 147 -25.02 11.70 -12.84
C THR A 147 -23.57 11.60 -13.30
N GLU A 148 -22.65 11.76 -12.35
CA GLU A 148 -21.25 11.45 -12.53
C GLU A 148 -21.21 9.95 -12.80
N GLN A 149 -21.25 9.58 -14.08
CA GLN A 149 -20.90 8.24 -14.51
C GLN A 149 -19.46 8.06 -14.09
N ALA A 150 -19.26 7.39 -12.96
CA ALA A 150 -17.96 6.85 -12.58
C ALA A 150 -17.40 6.16 -13.83
N ALA A 151 -16.19 6.54 -14.23
CA ALA A 151 -15.51 5.88 -15.34
C ALA A 151 -15.62 4.36 -15.15
N PRO A 152 -15.90 3.58 -16.21
CA PRO A 152 -15.97 2.14 -16.10
C PRO A 152 -14.68 1.62 -15.46
N ARG A 153 -14.79 1.08 -14.25
CA ARG A 153 -13.64 0.54 -13.52
C ARG A 153 -13.13 -0.67 -14.29
N THR A 154 -11.85 -0.69 -14.63
CA THR A 154 -11.20 -1.85 -15.24
C THR A 154 -11.09 -2.96 -14.18
N VAL A 155 -12.05 -3.88 -14.17
CA VAL A 155 -12.06 -5.03 -13.25
C VAL A 155 -11.42 -6.22 -13.98
N THR A 156 -10.38 -6.80 -13.38
CA THR A 156 -9.85 -8.08 -13.86
C THR A 156 -10.95 -9.14 -13.75
N PRO A 157 -11.28 -9.88 -14.82
CA PRO A 157 -12.31 -10.91 -14.73
C PRO A 157 -11.88 -12.00 -13.74
N ASP A 158 -12.81 -12.42 -12.88
CA ASP A 158 -12.61 -13.62 -12.07
C ASP A 158 -12.60 -14.84 -12.98
N ILE A 159 -11.49 -15.59 -12.95
CA ILE A 159 -11.35 -16.81 -13.73
C ILE A 159 -11.95 -17.95 -12.91
N PRO A 160 -12.94 -18.69 -13.43
CA PRO A 160 -13.55 -19.80 -12.70
C PRO A 160 -12.53 -20.91 -12.48
N VAL A 161 -12.36 -21.30 -11.22
CA VAL A 161 -11.45 -22.37 -10.80
C VAL A 161 -12.26 -23.53 -10.20
N LYS A 162 -11.88 -24.76 -10.51
CA LYS A 162 -12.38 -25.96 -9.85
C LYS A 162 -12.06 -25.88 -8.36
N SER A 163 -13.05 -26.15 -7.52
CA SER A 163 -12.92 -26.05 -6.05
C SER A 163 -11.92 -27.03 -5.43
N ASN A 164 -11.37 -27.96 -6.21
CA ASN A 164 -10.49 -29.03 -5.75
C ASN A 164 -9.06 -28.94 -6.28
N LEU A 165 -8.63 -27.82 -6.87
CA LEU A 165 -7.21 -27.65 -7.20
C LEU A 165 -6.37 -27.71 -5.92
N SER A 166 -5.34 -28.55 -5.95
CA SER A 166 -4.40 -28.67 -4.86
C SER A 166 -3.46 -27.45 -4.81
N GLN A 167 -2.94 -27.16 -3.62
CA GLN A 167 -1.96 -26.09 -3.42
C GLN A 167 -0.71 -26.27 -4.30
N LEU A 168 -0.33 -27.52 -4.60
CA LEU A 168 0.82 -27.83 -5.45
C LEU A 168 0.55 -27.56 -6.94
N GLU A 169 -0.67 -27.82 -7.42
CA GLU A 169 -1.07 -27.47 -8.79
C GLU A 169 -1.10 -25.95 -8.98
N ILE A 170 -1.60 -25.21 -7.98
CA ILE A 170 -1.57 -23.74 -8.02
C ILE A 170 -0.13 -23.22 -7.94
N THR A 171 0.72 -23.83 -7.14
CA THR A 171 2.15 -23.49 -7.07
C THR A 171 2.83 -23.72 -8.42
N ALA A 172 2.51 -24.81 -9.11
CA ALA A 172 3.00 -25.09 -10.45
C ALA A 172 2.58 -23.99 -11.45
N LEU A 173 1.32 -23.55 -11.39
CA LEU A 173 0.81 -22.45 -12.20
C LEU A 173 1.54 -21.13 -11.91
N GLN A 174 1.61 -20.73 -10.64
CA GLN A 174 2.29 -19.50 -10.20
C GLN A 174 3.75 -19.50 -10.64
N THR A 175 4.46 -20.61 -10.45
CA THR A 175 5.88 -20.76 -10.85
C THR A 175 6.05 -20.68 -12.36
N PHE A 176 5.14 -21.28 -13.13
CA PHE A 176 5.15 -21.17 -14.58
C PHE A 176 5.01 -19.70 -15.02
N LEU A 177 4.00 -19.00 -14.49
CA LEU A 177 3.76 -17.59 -14.82
C LEU A 177 4.95 -16.70 -14.47
N ASP A 178 5.56 -16.91 -13.29
CA ASP A 178 6.77 -16.20 -12.84
C ASP A 178 7.95 -16.38 -13.82
N ARG A 179 8.24 -17.62 -14.23
CA ARG A 179 9.27 -17.94 -15.25
C ARG A 179 8.99 -17.30 -16.61
N GLU A 180 7.70 -17.17 -16.95
CA GLU A 180 7.26 -16.52 -18.18
C GLU A 180 7.29 -15.00 -18.10
N GLY A 181 7.71 -14.40 -16.98
CA GLY A 181 7.85 -12.95 -16.81
C GLY A 181 6.53 -12.28 -16.50
N ILE A 182 5.53 -13.08 -16.15
CA ILE A 182 4.20 -12.65 -15.79
C ILE A 182 4.02 -12.97 -14.31
N SER A 183 4.61 -12.13 -13.47
CA SER A 183 4.73 -12.39 -12.04
C SER A 183 3.35 -12.56 -11.39
N PRO A 184 3.12 -13.62 -10.59
CA PRO A 184 1.96 -13.72 -9.72
C PRO A 184 2.13 -12.89 -8.43
N GLY A 185 3.27 -12.20 -8.28
CA GLY A 185 3.75 -11.64 -7.02
C GLY A 185 4.32 -12.76 -6.16
N VAL A 186 3.89 -12.82 -4.90
CA VAL A 186 4.31 -13.87 -3.97
C VAL A 186 3.71 -15.22 -4.36
N ILE A 187 4.54 -16.26 -4.39
CA ILE A 187 4.12 -17.64 -4.61
C ILE A 187 3.73 -18.25 -3.26
N ASP A 188 2.42 -18.46 -3.08
CA ASP A 188 1.78 -18.93 -1.83
C ASP A 188 0.93 -20.20 -2.03
N GLY A 189 0.88 -20.72 -3.27
CA GLY A 189 0.06 -21.85 -3.66
C GLY A 189 -1.44 -21.59 -3.62
N LYS A 190 -1.88 -20.32 -3.61
CA LYS A 190 -3.28 -19.93 -3.56
C LYS A 190 -3.70 -19.17 -4.82
N MET A 191 -4.90 -19.46 -5.31
CA MET A 191 -5.52 -18.64 -6.33
C MET A 191 -5.93 -17.29 -5.73
N GLY A 192 -5.92 -16.26 -6.55
CA GLY A 192 -6.32 -14.92 -6.14
C GLY A 192 -6.18 -13.92 -7.27
N GLN A 193 -6.50 -12.65 -6.98
CA GLN A 193 -6.53 -11.59 -7.98
C GLN A 193 -5.21 -11.41 -8.73
N ASN A 194 -4.05 -11.52 -8.07
CA ASN A 194 -2.76 -11.42 -8.76
C ASN A 194 -2.54 -12.58 -9.75
N VAL A 195 -2.98 -13.79 -9.43
CA VAL A 195 -2.90 -14.94 -10.35
C VAL A 195 -3.86 -14.75 -11.53
N ASN A 196 -5.08 -14.26 -11.29
CA ASN A 196 -6.04 -13.96 -12.37
C ASN A 196 -5.48 -12.91 -13.34
N LYS A 197 -4.88 -11.85 -12.80
CA LYS A 197 -4.20 -10.80 -13.55
C LYS A 197 -3.03 -11.34 -14.37
N ALA A 198 -2.23 -12.20 -13.77
CA ALA A 198 -1.12 -12.87 -14.45
C ALA A 198 -1.62 -13.74 -15.62
N LEU A 199 -2.70 -14.51 -15.45
CA LEU A 199 -3.30 -15.30 -16.54
C LEU A 199 -3.74 -14.42 -17.72
N VAL A 200 -4.39 -13.28 -17.44
CA VAL A 200 -4.80 -12.32 -18.48
C VAL A 200 -3.58 -11.71 -19.18
N ALA A 201 -2.57 -11.29 -18.42
CA ALA A 201 -1.35 -10.72 -18.98
C ALA A 201 -0.55 -11.74 -19.80
N TYR A 202 -0.54 -13.02 -19.41
CA TYR A 202 0.07 -14.11 -20.17
C TYR A 202 -0.63 -14.31 -21.52
N GLN A 203 -1.97 -14.26 -21.53
CA GLN A 203 -2.74 -14.30 -22.78
C GLN A 203 -2.45 -13.09 -23.67
N GLN A 204 -2.32 -11.90 -23.10
CA GLN A 204 -1.94 -10.70 -23.86
C GLN A 204 -0.52 -10.80 -24.45
N MET A 205 0.41 -11.38 -23.70
CA MET A 205 1.80 -11.54 -24.12
C MET A 205 1.95 -12.57 -25.24
N THR A 206 1.29 -13.71 -25.12
CA THR A 206 1.53 -14.90 -25.98
C THR A 206 0.43 -15.14 -27.01
N GLY A 207 -0.76 -14.60 -26.79
CA GLY A 207 -1.98 -14.97 -27.51
C GLY A 207 -2.59 -16.31 -27.04
N GLU A 208 -1.96 -17.03 -26.11
CA GLU A 208 -2.41 -18.33 -25.62
C GLU A 208 -3.25 -18.20 -24.35
N THR A 209 -4.37 -18.92 -24.30
CA THR A 209 -5.15 -19.04 -23.07
C THR A 209 -4.59 -20.19 -22.23
N LEU A 210 -4.23 -19.90 -20.98
CA LEU A 210 -3.86 -20.90 -20.00
C LEU A 210 -5.06 -21.21 -19.10
N ASP A 211 -5.56 -22.45 -19.15
CA ASP A 211 -6.64 -22.88 -18.25
C ASP A 211 -6.06 -23.29 -16.90
N PRO A 212 -6.33 -22.55 -15.79
CA PRO A 212 -5.83 -22.91 -14.47
C PRO A 212 -6.34 -24.28 -13.99
N ASN A 213 -7.38 -24.84 -14.62
CA ASN A 213 -8.00 -26.12 -14.26
C ASN A 213 -7.42 -27.34 -14.99
N ASN A 214 -6.43 -27.12 -15.86
CA ASN A 214 -5.76 -28.14 -16.64
C ASN A 214 -4.35 -28.38 -16.12
N ALA A 215 -4.24 -29.13 -15.04
CA ALA A 215 -2.96 -29.41 -14.37
C ALA A 215 -1.95 -30.10 -15.30
N ASP A 216 -2.39 -30.99 -16.20
CA ASP A 216 -1.51 -31.70 -17.13
C ASP A 216 -0.83 -30.74 -18.12
N ASP A 217 -1.58 -29.77 -18.66
CA ASP A 217 -1.02 -28.73 -19.55
C ASP A 217 -0.04 -27.83 -18.80
N ILE A 218 -0.38 -27.40 -17.58
CA ILE A 218 0.49 -26.58 -16.74
C ILE A 218 1.80 -27.31 -16.43
N LEU A 219 1.73 -28.59 -16.06
CA LEU A 219 2.92 -29.38 -15.73
C LEU A 219 3.82 -29.60 -16.96
N GLU A 220 3.24 -29.82 -18.14
CA GLU A 220 4.03 -29.98 -19.37
C GLU A 220 4.71 -28.66 -19.76
N ARG A 221 4.00 -27.53 -19.68
CA ARG A 221 4.58 -26.20 -19.92
C ARG A 221 5.70 -25.87 -18.95
N LEU A 222 5.50 -26.16 -17.67
CA LEU A 222 6.49 -25.97 -16.62
C LEU A 222 7.74 -26.84 -16.84
N ARG A 223 7.56 -28.09 -17.29
CA ARG A 223 8.68 -28.97 -17.69
C ARG A 223 9.52 -28.35 -18.80
N LEU A 224 8.88 -27.70 -19.77
CA LEU A 224 9.53 -27.00 -20.87
C LEU A 224 10.17 -25.66 -20.44
N SER A 225 9.64 -24.99 -19.41
CA SER A 225 10.13 -23.68 -18.95
C SER A 225 11.25 -23.74 -17.90
N GLY A 226 11.65 -24.93 -17.44
CA GLY A 226 12.75 -25.05 -16.48
C GLY A 226 12.76 -26.31 -15.62
N GLY A 227 11.78 -27.19 -15.76
CA GLY A 227 11.65 -28.39 -14.93
C GLY A 227 10.62 -28.20 -13.82
N LEU A 228 10.70 -28.97 -12.75
CA LEU A 228 9.69 -28.94 -11.67
C LEU A 228 9.58 -27.55 -11.02
N ALA A 229 8.38 -27.21 -10.57
CA ALA A 229 8.13 -25.95 -9.86
C ALA A 229 8.77 -25.96 -8.48
N ILE A 230 8.80 -27.13 -7.84
CA ILE A 230 9.38 -27.32 -6.51
C ILE A 230 10.62 -28.18 -6.65
N ILE A 231 11.74 -27.67 -6.13
CA ILE A 231 13.04 -28.32 -6.13
C ILE A 231 13.52 -28.53 -4.69
N SER A 232 14.50 -29.42 -4.53
CA SER A 232 15.24 -29.54 -3.27
C SER A 232 16.40 -28.54 -3.27
N TYR A 233 16.51 -27.77 -2.20
CA TYR A 233 17.58 -26.81 -1.97
C TYR A 233 18.29 -27.12 -0.66
N THR A 234 19.61 -27.11 -0.66
CA THR A 234 20.42 -27.29 0.55
C THR A 234 20.78 -25.91 1.09
N ILE A 235 20.34 -25.61 2.33
CA ILE A 235 20.67 -24.36 3.02
C ILE A 235 22.19 -24.27 3.14
N THR A 236 22.77 -23.23 2.55
CA THR A 236 24.22 -23.05 2.56
C THR A 236 24.68 -22.41 3.88
N PRO A 237 25.98 -22.52 4.23
CA PRO A 237 26.53 -21.76 5.36
C PRO A 237 26.32 -20.24 5.23
N GLY A 238 26.33 -19.71 4.00
CA GLY A 238 26.05 -18.29 3.74
C GLY A 238 24.60 -17.92 4.02
N ASP A 239 23.66 -18.78 3.59
CA ASP A 239 22.23 -18.61 3.91
C ASP A 239 22.02 -18.62 5.43
N ALA A 240 22.66 -19.50 6.19
CA ALA A 240 22.50 -19.50 7.65
C ALA A 240 23.21 -18.33 8.35
N ALA A 241 24.31 -17.82 7.80
CA ALA A 241 25.10 -16.76 8.40
C ALA A 241 24.52 -15.35 8.19
N GLY A 242 23.79 -15.12 7.10
CA GLY A 242 23.20 -13.82 6.79
C GLY A 242 24.08 -12.94 5.91
N PRO A 243 23.77 -11.63 5.85
CA PRO A 243 23.60 -10.75 7.01
C PRO A 243 22.17 -10.73 7.58
N TYR A 244 22.03 -10.90 8.90
CA TYR A 244 20.75 -10.80 9.61
C TYR A 244 20.76 -9.71 10.68
N VAL A 245 19.61 -9.09 10.92
CA VAL A 245 19.36 -8.18 12.03
C VAL A 245 18.28 -8.75 12.95
N ALA A 246 18.35 -8.45 14.25
CA ALA A 246 17.41 -9.03 15.21
C ALA A 246 15.94 -8.60 14.98
N SER A 247 15.74 -7.38 14.52
CA SER A 247 14.44 -6.84 14.15
C SER A 247 14.60 -5.57 13.31
N ILE A 248 13.54 -5.18 12.60
CA ILE A 248 13.43 -3.90 11.90
C ILE A 248 12.43 -3.04 12.68
N PRO A 249 12.89 -1.99 13.40
CA PRO A 249 12.00 -1.09 14.11
C PRO A 249 11.05 -0.36 13.16
N GLU A 250 9.85 0.00 13.60
CA GLU A 250 8.94 0.83 12.78
C GLU A 250 9.43 2.27 12.67
N ASP A 251 9.91 2.83 13.79
CA ASP A 251 10.36 4.22 13.89
C ASP A 251 11.62 4.49 13.05
N TYR A 252 11.59 5.56 12.26
CA TYR A 252 12.65 5.87 11.30
C TYR A 252 13.94 6.31 11.97
N SER A 253 13.89 6.95 13.14
CA SER A 253 15.10 7.31 13.88
C SER A 253 15.81 6.08 14.43
N GLN A 254 15.06 5.02 14.75
CA GLN A 254 15.63 3.74 15.16
C GLN A 254 16.18 2.97 13.94
N LYS A 255 15.45 2.95 12.81
CA LYS A 255 15.96 2.38 11.54
C LYS A 255 17.29 3.02 11.12
N ALA A 256 17.42 4.34 11.25
CA ALA A 256 18.62 5.09 10.91
C ALA A 256 19.87 4.72 11.76
N GLN A 257 19.67 4.05 12.91
CA GLN A 257 20.76 3.60 13.78
C GLN A 257 21.24 2.18 13.45
N LEU A 258 20.48 1.42 12.64
CA LEU A 258 20.89 0.09 12.24
C LEU A 258 22.09 0.14 11.28
N PRO A 259 22.94 -0.89 11.24
CA PRO A 259 24.02 -0.97 10.25
C PRO A 259 23.49 -1.21 8.83
N ALA A 260 22.38 -1.94 8.70
CA ALA A 260 21.68 -2.23 7.45
C ALA A 260 20.22 -2.62 7.76
N LEU A 261 19.31 -2.40 6.81
CA LEU A 261 17.95 -2.93 6.86
C LEU A 261 17.89 -4.32 6.20
N SER A 262 18.68 -5.25 6.75
CA SER A 262 18.78 -6.63 6.25
C SER A 262 17.55 -7.47 6.60
N PHE A 263 17.54 -8.73 6.15
CA PHE A 263 16.57 -9.73 6.60
C PHE A 263 16.65 -9.96 8.11
N THR A 264 15.53 -10.35 8.70
CA THR A 264 15.41 -10.70 10.12
C THR A 264 15.56 -12.20 10.39
N SER A 265 15.44 -13.03 9.36
CA SER A 265 15.61 -14.48 9.50
C SER A 265 16.10 -15.15 8.21
N THR A 266 16.67 -16.36 8.34
CA THR A 266 16.96 -17.22 7.19
C THR A 266 15.72 -17.57 6.38
N THR A 267 14.57 -17.69 7.04
CA THR A 267 13.34 -18.04 6.34
C THR A 267 12.86 -16.91 5.44
N GLU A 268 12.88 -15.67 5.94
CA GLU A 268 12.56 -14.47 5.18
C GLU A 268 13.49 -14.30 3.98
N MET A 269 14.80 -14.45 4.18
CA MET A 269 15.78 -14.38 3.09
C MET A 269 15.54 -15.46 2.03
N LEU A 270 15.27 -16.70 2.45
CA LEU A 270 14.98 -17.79 1.51
C LEU A 270 13.65 -17.57 0.79
N ALA A 271 12.63 -17.06 1.47
CA ALA A 271 11.35 -16.72 0.87
C ALA A 271 11.53 -15.66 -0.22
N GLU A 272 12.25 -14.57 0.08
CA GLU A 272 12.62 -13.54 -0.89
C GLU A 272 13.40 -14.13 -2.08
N LYS A 273 14.42 -14.94 -1.82
CA LYS A 273 15.28 -15.56 -2.85
C LYS A 273 14.53 -16.48 -3.82
N PHE A 274 13.47 -17.13 -3.35
CA PHE A 274 12.68 -18.09 -4.13
C PHE A 274 11.28 -17.56 -4.49
N HIS A 275 11.03 -16.27 -4.31
CA HIS A 275 9.76 -15.57 -4.61
C HIS A 275 8.55 -16.15 -3.85
N MET A 276 8.78 -16.72 -2.66
CA MET A 276 7.77 -17.43 -1.88
C MET A 276 7.17 -16.58 -0.76
N ASP A 277 5.95 -16.93 -0.34
CA ASP A 277 5.43 -16.50 0.95
C ASP A 277 6.16 -17.24 2.08
N GLU A 278 6.53 -16.53 3.14
CA GLU A 278 7.24 -17.15 4.27
C GLU A 278 6.42 -18.25 4.97
N ALA A 279 5.11 -18.04 5.15
CA ALA A 279 4.26 -19.04 5.79
C ALA A 279 4.08 -20.25 4.87
N TYR A 280 4.00 -20.03 3.55
CA TYR A 280 3.97 -21.11 2.58
C TYR A 280 5.28 -21.91 2.55
N LEU A 281 6.44 -21.24 2.56
CA LEU A 281 7.75 -21.89 2.65
C LEU A 281 7.86 -22.77 3.89
N LYS A 282 7.39 -22.28 5.05
CA LYS A 282 7.32 -23.06 6.31
C LYS A 282 6.36 -24.25 6.19
N ALA A 283 5.18 -24.04 5.61
CA ALA A 283 4.18 -25.10 5.42
C ALA A 283 4.67 -26.21 4.49
N LEU A 284 5.47 -25.87 3.47
CA LEU A 284 6.07 -26.82 2.54
C LEU A 284 7.18 -27.66 3.20
N ASN A 285 7.74 -27.19 4.32
CA ASN A 285 8.85 -27.79 5.05
C ASN A 285 8.52 -27.98 6.54
N PRO A 286 7.51 -28.81 6.87
CA PRO A 286 7.03 -28.95 8.24
C PRO A 286 8.11 -29.50 9.16
N GLY A 287 8.34 -28.81 10.28
CA GLY A 287 9.28 -29.23 11.33
C GLY A 287 10.76 -29.00 10.99
N VAL A 288 11.08 -28.30 9.90
CA VAL A 288 12.46 -27.98 9.53
C VAL A 288 12.98 -26.74 10.28
N ASP A 289 14.21 -26.82 10.76
CA ASP A 289 14.98 -25.66 11.24
C ASP A 289 15.77 -25.04 10.08
N PHE A 290 15.32 -23.86 9.62
CA PHE A 290 15.93 -23.13 8.51
C PHE A 290 17.30 -22.52 8.86
N THR A 291 17.72 -22.53 10.12
CA THR A 291 18.99 -21.92 10.54
C THR A 291 20.18 -22.87 10.42
N VAL A 292 19.95 -24.15 10.12
CA VAL A 292 20.98 -25.19 10.10
C VAL A 292 21.54 -25.37 8.67
N PRO A 293 22.82 -25.05 8.41
CA PRO A 293 23.47 -25.35 7.13
C PRO A 293 23.44 -26.85 6.82
N GLY A 294 23.29 -27.20 5.54
CA GLY A 294 23.22 -28.58 5.07
C GLY A 294 21.82 -29.19 5.12
N THR A 295 20.87 -28.52 5.80
CA THR A 295 19.45 -28.93 5.78
C THR A 295 18.89 -28.84 4.37
N ILE A 296 18.19 -29.89 3.93
CA ILE A 296 17.53 -29.94 2.63
C ILE A 296 16.07 -29.50 2.82
N ILE A 297 15.68 -28.47 2.10
CA ILE A 297 14.31 -27.94 2.05
C ILE A 297 13.74 -28.02 0.64
N LYS A 298 12.42 -28.02 0.55
CA LYS A 298 11.67 -27.82 -0.68
C LYS A 298 11.42 -26.33 -0.88
N VAL A 299 11.76 -25.82 -2.05
CA VAL A 299 11.55 -24.41 -2.43
C VAL A 299 10.99 -24.34 -3.83
N VAL A 300 10.38 -23.22 -4.17
CA VAL A 300 10.01 -22.90 -5.56
C VAL A 300 11.27 -22.62 -6.36
N ASP A 301 11.27 -23.01 -7.63
CA ASP A 301 12.30 -22.65 -8.60
C ASP A 301 11.75 -21.55 -9.54
N PRO A 302 11.95 -20.25 -9.23
CA PRO A 302 11.46 -19.15 -10.06
C PRO A 302 12.17 -19.06 -11.42
N GLY A 303 13.20 -19.89 -11.66
CA GLY A 303 13.98 -19.86 -12.88
C GLY A 303 14.85 -18.62 -13.01
N LYS A 304 15.11 -18.19 -14.24
CA LYS A 304 15.91 -16.99 -14.53
C LYS A 304 14.98 -15.82 -14.78
N GLY A 305 15.27 -14.70 -14.12
CA GLY A 305 14.56 -13.47 -14.40
C GLY A 305 14.70 -13.03 -15.85
N LYS A 306 13.68 -12.31 -16.33
CA LYS A 306 13.62 -11.78 -17.69
C LYS A 306 14.76 -10.82 -17.97
N GLN A 307 15.18 -10.85 -19.23
CA GLN A 307 16.21 -10.00 -19.78
C GLN A 307 15.68 -9.31 -21.02
N GLY A 308 16.18 -8.11 -21.28
CA GLY A 308 15.74 -7.32 -22.41
C GLY A 308 15.98 -5.85 -22.16
N GLN A 309 15.48 -5.01 -23.06
CA GLN A 309 15.50 -3.57 -22.90
C GLN A 309 14.06 -3.04 -22.92
N VAL A 310 13.63 -2.52 -21.78
CA VAL A 310 12.35 -1.85 -21.66
C VAL A 310 12.44 -0.49 -22.35
N ALA A 311 11.47 -0.21 -23.22
CA ALA A 311 11.30 1.08 -23.89
C ALA A 311 10.14 1.89 -23.28
N LYS A 312 9.12 1.19 -22.77
CA LYS A 312 7.95 1.81 -22.12
C LYS A 312 7.48 0.98 -20.94
N ILE A 313 7.15 1.64 -19.85
CA ILE A 313 6.46 1.07 -18.69
C ILE A 313 5.05 1.65 -18.66
N VAL A 314 4.05 0.80 -18.46
CA VAL A 314 2.66 1.22 -18.21
C VAL A 314 2.28 0.83 -16.79
N ALA A 315 1.88 1.81 -15.99
CA ALA A 315 1.38 1.62 -14.64
C ALA A 315 -0.14 1.74 -14.66
N ASP A 316 -0.82 0.60 -14.63
CA ASP A 316 -2.27 0.51 -14.66
C ASP A 316 -2.83 0.49 -13.23
N LYS A 317 -3.48 1.60 -12.86
CA LYS A 317 -4.00 1.83 -11.51
C LYS A 317 -5.23 0.97 -11.23
N GLY A 318 -6.14 0.83 -12.19
CA GLY A 318 -7.34 0.00 -12.07
C GLY A 318 -6.98 -1.48 -11.92
N LEU A 319 -6.08 -1.97 -12.76
CA LEU A 319 -5.59 -3.35 -12.68
C LEU A 319 -4.60 -3.57 -11.53
N LYS A 320 -4.03 -2.51 -10.94
CA LYS A 320 -2.95 -2.62 -9.95
C LYS A 320 -1.79 -3.46 -10.51
N GLN A 321 -1.34 -3.13 -11.73
CA GLN A 321 -0.28 -3.83 -12.45
C GLN A 321 0.70 -2.87 -13.11
N VAL A 322 1.93 -3.34 -13.31
CA VAL A 322 2.94 -2.69 -14.11
C VAL A 322 3.29 -3.59 -15.29
N PHE A 323 3.22 -3.04 -16.50
CA PHE A 323 3.58 -3.72 -17.75
C PHE A 323 4.85 -3.10 -18.32
N ALA A 324 5.79 -3.94 -18.74
CA ALA A 324 7.06 -3.53 -19.32
C ALA A 324 7.12 -3.94 -20.79
N TYR A 325 7.25 -2.97 -21.69
CA TYR A 325 7.22 -3.19 -23.14
C TYR A 325 8.58 -2.91 -23.79
N ALA A 326 8.90 -3.71 -24.81
CA ALA A 326 10.03 -3.47 -25.70
C ALA A 326 9.72 -2.34 -26.70
N ALA A 327 10.74 -1.93 -27.47
CA ALA A 327 10.62 -0.86 -28.45
C ALA A 327 9.67 -1.19 -29.62
N ASP A 328 9.46 -2.47 -29.92
CA ASP A 328 8.52 -2.95 -30.94
C ASP A 328 7.07 -3.09 -30.42
N GLY A 329 6.84 -2.75 -29.14
CA GLY A 329 5.53 -2.86 -28.49
C GLY A 329 5.21 -4.25 -27.93
N SER A 330 6.12 -5.23 -28.03
CA SER A 330 5.95 -6.53 -27.38
C SER A 330 6.01 -6.39 -25.86
N LEU A 331 5.13 -7.14 -25.17
CA LEU A 331 5.13 -7.23 -23.71
C LEU A 331 6.29 -8.12 -23.27
N ILE A 332 7.21 -7.58 -22.46
CA ILE A 332 8.36 -8.32 -21.90
C ILE A 332 7.98 -8.95 -20.57
N ALA A 333 7.31 -8.18 -19.71
CA ALA A 333 6.95 -8.62 -18.37
C ALA A 333 5.74 -7.86 -17.83
N ALA A 334 5.01 -8.49 -16.91
CA ALA A 334 3.90 -7.89 -16.17
C ALA A 334 4.00 -8.26 -14.69
N TYR A 335 3.82 -7.27 -13.82
CA TYR A 335 3.98 -7.43 -12.37
C TYR A 335 2.73 -6.91 -11.64
N PRO A 336 2.26 -7.59 -10.58
CA PRO A 336 1.30 -6.98 -9.67
C PRO A 336 1.97 -5.82 -8.95
N ALA A 337 1.20 -4.78 -8.67
CA ALA A 337 1.72 -3.56 -8.08
C ALA A 337 0.75 -2.99 -7.05
N SER A 338 1.28 -2.31 -6.04
CA SER A 338 0.49 -1.42 -5.18
C SER A 338 0.73 0.02 -5.62
N ILE A 339 -0.25 0.59 -6.31
CA ILE A 339 -0.22 1.94 -6.89
C ILE A 339 -1.11 2.86 -6.04
N GLY A 340 -0.86 4.17 -6.07
CA GLY A 340 -1.48 5.16 -5.18
C GLY A 340 -3.00 5.16 -5.26
N SER A 341 -3.65 5.41 -4.12
CA SER A 341 -5.12 5.49 -4.01
C SER A 341 -5.70 6.76 -4.63
N ALA A 342 -7.03 6.87 -4.72
CA ALA A 342 -7.67 8.15 -5.03
C ALA A 342 -7.36 9.24 -3.98
N ASP A 343 -7.17 8.85 -2.72
CA ASP A 343 -6.84 9.76 -1.60
C ASP A 343 -5.36 10.17 -1.58
N THR A 344 -4.48 9.38 -2.20
CA THR A 344 -3.03 9.65 -2.36
C THR A 344 -2.60 9.32 -3.79
N PRO A 345 -3.06 10.12 -4.77
CA PRO A 345 -2.98 9.75 -6.16
C PRO A 345 -1.53 9.65 -6.63
N SER A 346 -1.24 8.53 -7.30
CA SER A 346 -0.11 8.46 -8.20
C SER A 346 -0.22 9.54 -9.28
N PRO A 347 0.90 9.92 -9.92
CA PRO A 347 0.86 10.82 -11.05
C PRO A 347 -0.13 10.35 -12.11
N SER A 348 -0.76 11.29 -12.81
CA SER A 348 -1.49 11.00 -14.05
C SER A 348 -0.64 11.38 -15.25
N GLY A 349 -0.86 10.69 -16.37
CA GLY A 349 -0.17 10.95 -17.63
C GLY A 349 1.22 10.32 -17.70
N THR A 350 2.09 10.94 -18.49
CA THR A 350 3.36 10.35 -18.90
C THR A 350 4.53 11.05 -18.22
N VAL A 351 5.40 10.26 -17.58
CA VAL A 351 6.67 10.69 -16.97
C VAL A 351 7.82 9.86 -17.51
N THR A 352 9.05 10.15 -17.09
CA THR A 352 10.23 9.36 -17.48
C THR A 352 10.98 8.85 -16.25
N VAL A 353 11.71 7.74 -16.40
CA VAL A 353 12.67 7.27 -15.39
C VAL A 353 13.88 8.19 -15.41
N GLU A 354 14.16 8.89 -14.32
CA GLU A 354 15.34 9.77 -14.23
C GLU A 354 16.60 9.00 -13.82
N ARG A 355 16.45 8.06 -12.89
CA ARG A 355 17.56 7.34 -12.29
C ARG A 355 17.11 5.99 -11.75
N VAL A 356 17.96 5.00 -11.89
CA VAL A 356 17.81 3.67 -11.26
C VAL A 356 18.88 3.52 -10.18
N ALA A 357 18.49 3.06 -9.00
CA ALA A 357 19.37 2.79 -7.88
C ALA A 357 19.09 1.40 -7.32
N PHE A 358 20.14 0.59 -7.27
CA PHE A 358 20.14 -0.71 -6.59
C PHE A 358 20.65 -0.53 -5.17
N ASP A 359 20.04 -1.25 -4.23
CA ASP A 359 20.27 -1.18 -2.79
C ASP A 359 20.38 0.26 -2.27
N PRO A 360 19.35 1.11 -2.52
CA PRO A 360 19.40 2.52 -2.17
C PRO A 360 19.29 2.73 -0.66
N GLY A 361 20.12 3.63 -0.11
CA GLY A 361 19.80 4.28 1.16
C GLY A 361 18.57 5.18 1.01
N TYR A 362 17.87 5.44 2.12
CA TYR A 362 16.67 6.29 2.12
C TYR A 362 16.87 7.55 2.95
N THR A 363 16.75 8.72 2.31
CA THR A 363 16.75 10.01 3.02
C THR A 363 15.33 10.38 3.38
N TYR A 364 14.98 10.23 4.66
CA TYR A 364 13.71 10.71 5.19
C TYR A 364 13.83 12.20 5.51
N ASN A 365 12.89 13.00 5.00
CA ASN A 365 12.76 14.41 5.35
C ASN A 365 11.30 14.71 5.75
N PRO A 366 11.02 15.02 7.03
CA PRO A 366 9.65 15.23 7.50
C PRO A 366 8.95 16.43 6.86
N LYS A 367 9.71 17.38 6.31
CA LYS A 367 9.17 18.56 5.61
C LYS A 367 8.75 18.25 4.16
N VAL A 368 9.24 17.14 3.59
CA VAL A 368 9.03 16.78 2.18
C VAL A 368 8.19 15.51 2.06
N ASN A 369 8.41 14.53 2.93
CA ASN A 369 7.69 13.25 2.91
C ASN A 369 6.40 13.35 3.73
N PHE A 370 6.53 13.15 5.04
CA PHE A 370 5.49 13.22 6.06
C PHE A 370 6.20 13.17 7.42
N GLN A 371 5.56 13.63 8.49
CA GLN A 371 6.11 13.48 9.84
C GLN A 371 5.68 12.13 10.44
N GLN A 372 6.61 11.18 10.51
CA GLN A 372 6.45 9.90 11.21
C GLN A 372 6.76 10.08 12.71
N GLY A 373 5.73 9.92 13.55
CA GLY A 373 5.89 10.03 15.00
C GLY A 373 6.49 11.38 15.42
N ALA A 374 7.53 11.33 16.26
CA ALA A 374 8.25 12.52 16.72
C ALA A 374 9.44 12.93 15.84
N ASN A 375 9.59 12.32 14.65
CA ASN A 375 10.75 12.55 13.79
C ASN A 375 10.63 13.87 13.00
N ASP A 376 11.25 14.92 13.51
CA ASP A 376 11.22 16.30 13.00
C ASP A 376 12.49 16.73 12.22
N ARG A 377 13.47 15.82 12.11
CA ARG A 377 14.75 16.02 11.43
C ARG A 377 14.94 15.10 10.23
N VAL A 378 15.86 15.49 9.35
CA VAL A 378 16.30 14.65 8.23
C VAL A 378 17.06 13.45 8.78
N LEU A 379 16.73 12.25 8.30
CA LEU A 379 17.37 10.99 8.70
C LEU A 379 17.94 10.29 7.47
N ALA A 380 19.14 9.75 7.61
CA ALA A 380 19.73 8.84 6.63
C ALA A 380 19.48 7.41 7.11
N ILE A 381 18.60 6.70 6.42
CA ILE A 381 18.26 5.30 6.70
C ILE A 381 19.13 4.41 5.81
N PRO A 382 19.83 3.41 6.37
CA PRO A 382 20.73 2.54 5.62
C PRO A 382 19.96 1.67 4.61
N PRO A 383 20.63 1.17 3.57
CA PRO A 383 20.01 0.30 2.56
C PRO A 383 19.69 -1.10 3.10
N GLY A 384 18.85 -1.81 2.35
CA GLY A 384 18.58 -3.23 2.54
C GLY A 384 17.19 -3.64 2.06
N PRO A 385 16.92 -4.95 1.93
CA PRO A 385 15.64 -5.48 1.46
C PRO A 385 14.45 -5.04 2.34
N ASN A 386 14.70 -4.76 3.62
CA ASN A 386 13.70 -4.23 4.55
C ASN A 386 13.64 -2.69 4.61
N GLY A 387 14.28 -2.03 3.63
CA GLY A 387 14.26 -0.59 3.44
C GLY A 387 12.87 -0.06 3.10
N PRO A 388 12.56 1.24 3.38
CA PRO A 388 11.30 1.86 2.97
C PRO A 388 11.00 1.76 1.46
N VAL A 389 12.05 1.61 0.65
CA VAL A 389 11.98 1.46 -0.81
C VAL A 389 12.51 0.11 -1.31
N GLY A 390 12.79 -0.82 -0.39
CA GLY A 390 13.31 -2.14 -0.72
C GLY A 390 14.68 -2.13 -1.41
N THR A 391 14.93 -3.12 -2.26
CA THR A 391 16.22 -3.34 -2.96
C THR A 391 16.44 -2.42 -4.17
N VAL A 392 15.41 -1.69 -4.61
CA VAL A 392 15.47 -0.87 -5.82
C VAL A 392 14.66 0.41 -5.68
N TRP A 393 15.23 1.51 -6.18
CA TRP A 393 14.51 2.76 -6.42
C TRP A 393 14.72 3.24 -7.86
N MET A 394 13.65 3.26 -8.64
CA MET A 394 13.59 3.93 -9.95
C MET A 394 12.88 5.28 -9.79
N ALA A 395 13.66 6.35 -9.74
CA ALA A 395 13.16 7.72 -9.63
C ALA A 395 12.41 8.10 -10.92
N LEU A 396 11.23 8.69 -10.77
CA LEU A 396 10.47 9.26 -11.89
C LEU A 396 10.70 10.76 -11.99
N SER A 397 10.47 11.33 -13.17
CA SER A 397 10.62 12.77 -13.42
C SER A 397 9.61 13.66 -12.72
N ARG A 398 8.69 13.05 -11.96
CA ARG A 398 7.86 13.77 -11.00
C ARG A 398 8.52 13.65 -9.62
N PRO A 399 8.92 14.77 -9.00
CA PRO A 399 9.63 14.75 -7.73
C PRO A 399 8.92 13.90 -6.68
N THR A 400 9.70 13.17 -5.88
CA THR A 400 9.25 12.26 -4.81
C THR A 400 8.50 10.99 -5.24
N TYR A 401 8.27 10.76 -6.53
CA TYR A 401 7.64 9.52 -7.03
C TYR A 401 8.66 8.55 -7.63
N GLY A 402 8.40 7.26 -7.45
CA GLY A 402 9.27 6.19 -7.93
C GLY A 402 8.55 4.87 -8.11
N ILE A 403 9.19 3.97 -8.86
CA ILE A 403 8.90 2.52 -8.85
C ILE A 403 9.93 1.86 -7.96
N HIS A 404 9.50 1.07 -6.98
CA HIS A 404 10.40 0.55 -5.96
C HIS A 404 9.96 -0.80 -5.37
N GLY A 405 10.90 -1.46 -4.68
CA GLY A 405 10.65 -2.70 -3.95
C GLY A 405 9.91 -2.47 -2.62
N THR A 406 9.72 -3.52 -1.83
CA THR A 406 8.99 -3.43 -0.55
C THR A 406 9.53 -4.44 0.47
N PRO A 407 9.53 -4.11 1.77
CA PRO A 407 9.73 -5.07 2.85
C PRO A 407 8.55 -6.06 3.00
N GLU A 408 7.41 -5.75 2.39
CA GLU A 408 6.14 -6.47 2.61
C GLU A 408 5.59 -7.05 1.29
N PRO A 409 6.26 -8.04 0.67
CA PRO A 409 5.89 -8.52 -0.66
C PRO A 409 4.47 -9.11 -0.70
N SER A 410 4.01 -9.71 0.41
CA SER A 410 2.65 -10.25 0.53
C SER A 410 1.54 -9.20 0.48
N LYS A 411 1.86 -7.89 0.61
CA LYS A 411 0.87 -6.79 0.52
C LYS A 411 0.70 -6.22 -0.89
N ILE A 412 1.52 -6.65 -1.85
CA ILE A 412 1.49 -6.16 -3.24
C ILE A 412 0.19 -6.54 -3.93
N GLY A 413 -0.46 -5.53 -4.54
CA GLY A 413 -1.77 -5.69 -5.21
C GLY A 413 -2.97 -5.78 -4.25
N ARG A 414 -2.72 -5.90 -2.94
CA ARG A 414 -3.73 -6.00 -1.87
C ARG A 414 -3.94 -4.69 -1.10
N THR A 415 -2.94 -3.82 -1.14
CA THR A 415 -2.98 -2.49 -0.49
C THR A 415 -2.73 -1.38 -1.49
N GLN A 416 -3.14 -0.15 -1.17
CA GLN A 416 -2.79 1.04 -1.93
C GLN A 416 -1.52 1.68 -1.34
N SER A 417 -0.74 2.37 -2.17
CA SER A 417 0.44 3.11 -1.71
C SER A 417 0.09 4.57 -1.43
N HIS A 418 1.02 5.33 -0.85
CA HIS A 418 0.93 6.79 -0.71
C HIS A 418 1.40 7.53 -1.98
N GLY A 419 1.13 6.96 -3.17
CA GLY A 419 1.41 7.57 -4.47
C GLY A 419 2.52 6.93 -5.31
N CYS A 420 3.48 6.20 -4.72
CA CYS A 420 4.53 5.48 -5.47
C CYS A 420 4.05 4.13 -6.05
N ILE A 421 4.79 3.55 -6.98
CA ILE A 421 4.52 2.19 -7.48
C ILE A 421 5.37 1.21 -6.66
N ARG A 422 4.72 0.37 -5.85
CA ARG A 422 5.39 -0.68 -5.08
C ARG A 422 5.28 -2.02 -5.80
N LEU A 423 6.40 -2.71 -5.92
CA LEU A 423 6.51 -4.08 -6.40
C LEU A 423 7.17 -4.94 -5.31
N THR A 424 7.16 -6.26 -5.48
CA THR A 424 8.06 -7.12 -4.69
C THR A 424 9.51 -6.73 -5.02
N ASN A 425 10.43 -7.03 -4.11
CA ASN A 425 11.85 -6.69 -4.29
C ASN A 425 12.45 -7.40 -5.52
N TRP A 426 12.08 -8.66 -5.78
CA TRP A 426 12.52 -9.40 -6.97
C TRP A 426 11.95 -8.81 -8.27
N ASP A 427 10.65 -8.51 -8.32
CA ASP A 427 10.01 -7.89 -9.49
C ASP A 427 10.61 -6.50 -9.79
N ALA A 428 10.81 -5.68 -8.75
CA ALA A 428 11.44 -4.37 -8.88
C ALA A 428 12.88 -4.49 -9.41
N THR A 429 13.62 -5.48 -8.93
CA THR A 429 14.99 -5.76 -9.35
C THR A 429 15.06 -6.22 -10.80
N GLU A 430 14.16 -7.12 -11.22
CA GLU A 430 14.04 -7.56 -12.61
C GLU A 430 13.74 -6.38 -13.54
N LEU A 431 12.69 -5.61 -13.25
CA LEU A 431 12.31 -4.43 -14.03
C LEU A 431 13.45 -3.41 -14.12
N ALA A 432 14.13 -3.13 -13.01
CA ALA A 432 15.23 -2.17 -12.97
C ALA A 432 16.44 -2.61 -13.81
N LYS A 433 16.75 -3.92 -13.86
CA LYS A 433 17.84 -4.45 -14.70
C LYS A 433 17.57 -4.28 -16.19
N MET A 434 16.30 -4.22 -16.59
CA MET A 434 15.90 -4.01 -17.99
C MET A 434 15.62 -2.53 -18.33
N THR A 435 15.63 -1.63 -17.34
CA THR A 435 15.21 -0.23 -17.48
C THR A 435 16.41 0.72 -17.44
N LYS A 436 16.42 1.73 -18.33
CA LYS A 436 17.43 2.78 -18.37
C LYS A 436 16.81 4.15 -18.07
N PRO A 437 17.60 5.14 -17.60
CA PRO A 437 17.16 6.53 -17.59
C PRO A 437 16.61 6.98 -18.96
N GLY A 438 15.53 7.74 -18.94
CA GLY A 438 14.78 8.19 -20.12
C GLY A 438 13.64 7.27 -20.56
N VAL A 439 13.52 6.05 -20.01
CA VAL A 439 12.36 5.18 -20.29
C VAL A 439 11.06 5.86 -19.87
N THR A 440 10.08 5.84 -20.76
CA THR A 440 8.76 6.42 -20.52
C THR A 440 7.95 5.57 -19.54
N VAL A 441 7.28 6.21 -18.59
CA VAL A 441 6.31 5.60 -17.68
C VAL A 441 4.96 6.27 -17.88
N GLU A 442 3.98 5.50 -18.30
CA GLU A 442 2.62 5.96 -18.60
C GLU A 442 1.67 5.47 -17.50
N PHE A 443 1.00 6.38 -16.80
CA PHE A 443 -0.02 6.05 -15.82
C PHE A 443 -1.40 6.05 -16.47
N ILE A 444 -2.12 4.93 -16.35
CA ILE A 444 -3.49 4.75 -16.85
C ILE A 444 -4.43 4.34 -15.70
N ASP A 445 -5.72 4.60 -15.87
CA ASP A 445 -6.76 4.40 -14.84
C ASP A 445 -7.58 3.13 -15.05
#